data_AF-A0A6A6Y0R0-F1
#
_entry.id   AF-A0A6A6Y0R0-F1
#
_cell.length_a   1.000
_cell.length_b   1.000
_cell.length_c   1.000
_cell.angle_alpha   90.00
_cell.angle_beta   90.00
_cell.angle_gamma   90.00
#
_symmetry.space_group_name_H-M   'P 1'
#
loop_
_entity.id
_entity.type
_entity.pdbx_description
1 polymer ?
#
loop_
_entity_poly.entity_id
_entity_poly.type
_entity_poly.pdbx_seq_one_letter_code
_entity_poly.pdbx_strand_id
1 'polypeptide(L)'
;FQPPSADDTPRSLFTHHALEHTVLYCHTRAHRHVRRFVTDPREILIYADGSCPDQSDAAASAKLTAGCAFVFKPPPYPRTSCQFRLENKGPTGEEHPQTKNRAELRAVLGTLGYRQWHGEGWHKIVIATDSEYVVLGATKRIDDWAQGGWKTEADNPVENVDLWKMLLAEINYFASNGVEVAFWRIPRSLNMAIGPAEEAA
;
A
#
# COMPACT_ATOMS: atom_id res chain seq x y z
N PHE A 1 3.17 -10.32 5.19
CA PHE A 1 4.60 -10.33 5.53
C PHE A 1 4.73 -10.56 7.02
N GLN A 2 5.52 -11.54 7.43
CA GLN A 2 5.83 -11.77 8.83
C GLN A 2 7.32 -11.46 9.02
N PRO A 3 7.67 -10.46 9.84
CA PRO A 3 9.07 -10.19 10.11
C PRO A 3 9.70 -11.35 10.90
N PRO A 4 11.00 -11.66 10.72
CA PRO A 4 11.69 -12.70 11.47
C PRO A 4 11.66 -12.50 12.99
N SER A 5 11.72 -11.25 13.45
CA SER A 5 11.60 -10.86 14.86
C SER A 5 10.47 -9.84 15.08
N ALA A 6 9.89 -9.82 16.28
CA ALA A 6 8.94 -8.80 16.69
C ALA A 6 9.56 -7.40 16.76
N ASP A 7 10.88 -7.30 16.98
CA ASP A 7 11.62 -6.04 17.06
C ASP A 7 12.07 -5.53 15.68
N ASP A 8 11.84 -6.30 14.62
CA ASP A 8 12.22 -5.89 13.29
C ASP A 8 11.38 -4.70 12.82
N THR A 9 12.08 -3.75 12.20
CA THR A 9 11.47 -2.56 11.62
C THR A 9 11.67 -2.57 10.11
N PRO A 10 10.86 -1.80 9.37
CA PRO A 10 11.11 -1.53 7.96
C PRO A 10 12.58 -1.19 7.65
N ARG A 11 13.23 -0.39 8.50
CA ARG A 11 14.63 0.02 8.31
C ARG A 11 15.65 -1.07 8.66
N SER A 12 15.35 -1.98 9.59
CA SER A 12 16.26 -3.09 9.91
C SER A 12 16.28 -4.13 8.78
N LEU A 13 15.12 -4.42 8.19
CA LEU A 13 14.97 -5.44 7.16
C LEU A 13 15.16 -4.91 5.73
N PHE A 14 14.79 -3.66 5.46
CA PHE A 14 14.84 -3.06 4.13
C PHE A 14 15.68 -1.77 4.15
N THR A 15 16.78 -1.76 3.40
CA THR A 15 17.69 -0.61 3.34
C THR A 15 17.86 -0.07 1.92
N HIS A 16 18.42 1.12 1.84
CA HIS A 16 18.92 1.69 0.59
C HIS A 16 20.34 1.17 0.32
N HIS A 17 20.56 0.55 -0.84
CA HIS A 17 21.90 0.12 -1.23
C HIS A 17 22.64 1.32 -1.89
N ALA A 18 23.64 1.88 -1.21
CA ALA A 18 24.52 2.91 -1.80
C ALA A 18 25.90 2.34 -2.19
N LEU A 19 26.39 1.30 -1.53
CA LEU A 19 27.75 0.77 -1.74
C LEU A 19 27.74 -0.75 -1.60
N GLU A 20 28.40 -1.43 -2.55
CA GLU A 20 28.86 -2.84 -2.54
C GLU A 20 27.97 -3.93 -3.18
N HIS A 21 28.16 -4.12 -4.49
CA HIS A 21 28.37 -5.46 -5.08
C HIS A 21 27.34 -6.58 -4.91
N THR A 22 26.00 -6.43 -4.80
CA THR A 22 25.14 -7.64 -4.92
C THR A 22 23.67 -7.46 -5.29
N VAL A 23 23.30 -6.61 -6.25
CA VAL A 23 21.96 -6.76 -6.87
C VAL A 23 22.04 -6.45 -8.37
N LEU A 24 22.13 -7.49 -9.20
CA LEU A 24 22.04 -7.39 -10.67
C LEU A 24 20.66 -6.87 -11.16
N TYR A 25 19.70 -6.70 -10.26
CA TYR A 25 18.28 -6.44 -10.55
C TYR A 25 17.82 -5.02 -10.18
N CYS A 26 18.58 -4.26 -9.38
CA CYS A 26 18.36 -2.83 -9.23
C CYS A 26 19.42 -2.11 -10.06
N HIS A 27 18.99 -1.45 -11.15
CA HIS A 27 19.89 -0.59 -11.91
C HIS A 27 20.56 0.40 -10.97
N THR A 28 21.81 0.79 -11.24
CA THR A 28 22.63 1.71 -10.42
C THR A 28 22.00 3.08 -10.13
N ARG A 29 20.82 3.37 -10.69
CA ARG A 29 20.00 4.58 -10.50
C ARG A 29 18.63 4.34 -9.84
N ALA A 30 18.27 3.09 -9.52
CA ALA A 30 16.99 2.72 -8.92
C ALA A 30 17.14 2.58 -7.39
N HIS A 31 17.08 3.71 -6.69
CA HIS A 31 17.13 3.76 -5.23
C HIS A 31 15.82 3.22 -4.63
N ARG A 32 15.86 2.05 -3.98
CA ARG A 32 14.69 1.34 -3.40
C ARG A 32 14.96 0.89 -1.96
N HIS A 33 13.89 0.56 -1.23
CA HIS A 33 13.97 -0.19 0.02
C HIS A 33 14.05 -1.69 -0.30
N VAL A 34 15.25 -2.24 -0.30
CA VAL A 34 15.51 -3.63 -0.71
C VAL A 34 15.80 -4.49 0.52
N ARG A 35 15.25 -5.70 0.54
CA ARG A 35 15.47 -6.65 1.64
C ARG A 35 16.96 -6.99 1.79
N ARG A 36 17.45 -7.00 3.04
CA ARG A 36 18.80 -7.43 3.40
C ARG A 36 18.81 -8.82 4.03
N PHE A 37 20.02 -9.38 4.11
CA PHE A 37 20.33 -10.61 4.84
C PHE A 37 19.50 -11.81 4.37
N VAL A 38 19.15 -11.80 3.08
CA VAL A 38 18.43 -12.88 2.40
C VAL A 38 19.20 -13.29 1.16
N THR A 39 19.04 -14.55 0.76
CA THR A 39 19.71 -15.14 -0.41
C THR A 39 19.26 -14.48 -1.72
N ASP A 40 18.02 -14.00 -1.79
CA ASP A 40 17.46 -13.34 -2.98
C ASP A 40 16.93 -11.93 -2.63
N PRO A 41 17.68 -10.86 -2.95
CA PRO A 41 17.32 -9.48 -2.62
C PRO A 41 16.31 -8.87 -3.60
N ARG A 42 15.39 -9.68 -4.14
CA ARG A 42 14.31 -9.23 -5.06
C ARG A 42 12.97 -9.07 -4.31
N GLU A 43 13.05 -8.64 -3.06
CA GLU A 43 11.91 -8.15 -2.28
C GLU A 43 12.03 -6.63 -2.07
N ILE A 44 10.97 -5.89 -2.38
CA ILE A 44 10.87 -4.43 -2.20
C ILE A 44 9.88 -4.09 -1.09
N LEU A 45 10.19 -3.05 -0.32
CA LEU A 45 9.26 -2.44 0.62
C LEU A 45 8.71 -1.12 0.07
N ILE A 46 7.40 -0.93 0.18
CA ILE A 46 6.70 0.30 -0.17
C ILE A 46 5.81 0.69 1.02
N TYR A 47 5.90 1.94 1.48
CA TYR A 47 4.99 2.45 2.51
C TYR A 47 3.74 2.99 1.86
N ALA A 48 2.57 2.79 2.47
CA ALA A 48 1.29 3.34 2.02
C ALA A 48 0.51 3.93 3.19
N ASP A 49 -0.13 5.08 2.97
CA ASP A 49 -1.02 5.71 3.93
C ASP A 49 -2.17 6.44 3.25
N GLY A 50 -3.28 6.55 3.97
CA GLY A 50 -4.44 7.34 3.61
C GLY A 50 -4.80 8.30 4.73
N SER A 51 -4.99 9.57 4.39
CA SER A 51 -5.42 10.60 5.33
C SER A 51 -6.80 11.12 4.96
N CYS A 52 -7.60 11.44 5.97
CA CYS A 52 -8.88 12.12 5.83
C CYS A 52 -9.06 12.98 7.09
N PRO A 53 -9.08 14.32 7.00
CA PRO A 53 -9.28 15.20 8.15
C PRO A 53 -10.59 14.91 8.88
N ASP A 54 -10.61 15.13 10.20
CA ASP A 54 -11.75 14.81 11.05
C ASP A 54 -13.03 15.57 10.65
N GLN A 55 -14.15 14.86 10.78
CA GLN A 55 -15.51 15.29 10.39
C GLN A 55 -16.22 16.14 11.46
N SER A 56 -15.51 16.62 12.50
CA SER A 56 -16.14 17.17 13.71
C SER A 56 -16.91 18.48 13.51
N ASP A 57 -16.74 19.17 12.37
CA ASP A 57 -17.55 20.31 11.98
C ASP A 57 -18.49 19.97 10.81
N ALA A 58 -19.78 19.86 11.11
CA ALA A 58 -20.83 19.58 10.12
C ALA A 58 -20.90 20.60 8.97
N ALA A 59 -20.38 21.83 9.17
CA ALA A 59 -20.27 22.86 8.14
C ALA A 59 -19.12 22.61 7.14
N ALA A 60 -18.11 21.79 7.50
CA ALA A 60 -16.97 21.46 6.65
C ALA A 60 -17.16 20.17 5.81
N SER A 61 -18.22 19.41 6.10
CA SER A 61 -18.51 18.10 5.48
C SER A 61 -18.59 18.14 3.94
N ALA A 62 -19.00 19.27 3.35
CA ALA A 62 -19.07 19.46 1.90
C ALA A 62 -17.71 19.64 1.19
N LYS A 63 -16.60 19.78 1.94
CA LYS A 63 -15.25 20.05 1.41
C LYS A 63 -14.18 19.11 1.98
N LEU A 64 -14.59 17.96 2.54
CA LEU A 64 -13.61 17.00 3.05
C LEU A 64 -12.81 16.39 1.90
N THR A 65 -11.51 16.41 2.08
CA THR A 65 -10.54 16.05 1.08
C THR A 65 -9.69 14.95 1.67
N ALA A 66 -9.80 13.73 1.13
CA ALA A 66 -8.95 12.63 1.58
C ALA A 66 -7.73 12.54 0.66
N GLY A 67 -6.58 12.25 1.24
CA GLY A 67 -5.30 12.13 0.57
C GLY A 67 -4.79 10.69 0.59
N CYS A 68 -4.22 10.25 -0.51
CA CYS A 68 -3.60 8.94 -0.67
C CYS A 68 -2.12 9.15 -0.95
N ALA A 69 -1.24 8.40 -0.30
CA ALA A 69 0.18 8.44 -0.65
C ALA A 69 0.90 7.12 -0.47
N PHE A 70 2.00 6.98 -1.19
CA PHE A 70 2.94 5.90 -0.99
C PHE A 70 4.37 6.33 -1.21
N VAL A 71 5.30 5.73 -0.46
CA VAL A 71 6.74 5.98 -0.52
C VAL A 71 7.44 4.73 -1.03
N PHE A 72 8.04 4.85 -2.20
CA PHE A 72 8.64 3.73 -2.94
C PHE A 72 10.16 3.93 -3.17
N LYS A 73 10.73 5.03 -2.67
CA LYS A 73 12.18 5.24 -2.51
C LYS A 73 12.51 5.84 -1.15
N PRO A 74 13.67 5.50 -0.59
CA PRO A 74 14.17 6.15 0.62
C PRO A 74 14.56 7.62 0.35
N PRO A 75 14.43 8.53 1.34
CA PRO A 75 15.15 9.80 1.34
C PRO A 75 16.67 9.59 1.35
N PRO A 76 17.48 10.55 0.85
CA PRO A 76 17.10 11.88 0.33
C PRO A 76 16.85 11.91 -1.20
N TYR A 77 16.59 10.77 -1.85
CA TYR A 77 16.49 10.72 -3.31
C TYR A 77 15.27 11.46 -3.85
N PRO A 78 15.35 12.13 -5.02
CA PRO A 78 14.20 12.85 -5.56
C PRO A 78 13.06 11.90 -5.96
N ARG A 79 11.82 12.40 -5.83
CA ARG A 79 10.59 11.66 -6.12
C ARG A 79 10.53 10.36 -5.31
N THR A 80 10.59 10.51 -3.98
CA THR A 80 10.48 9.41 -2.99
C THR A 80 9.07 8.85 -2.90
N SER A 81 8.08 9.74 -3.01
CA SER A 81 6.66 9.45 -2.86
C SER A 81 5.87 9.77 -4.12
N CYS A 82 4.69 9.18 -4.20
CA CYS A 82 3.58 9.70 -4.97
C CYS A 82 2.42 9.95 -4.02
N GLN A 83 1.77 11.10 -4.19
CA GLN A 83 0.64 11.52 -3.37
C GLN A 83 -0.42 12.15 -4.26
N PHE A 84 -1.68 11.87 -3.98
CA PHE A 84 -2.81 12.32 -4.78
C PHE A 84 -4.08 12.34 -3.94
N ARG A 85 -5.01 13.22 -4.29
CA ARG A 85 -6.33 13.28 -3.67
C ARG A 85 -7.13 12.02 -4.02
N LEU A 86 -7.86 11.48 -3.05
CA LEU A 86 -8.85 10.42 -3.26
C LEU A 86 -9.95 10.89 -4.23
N GLU A 87 -10.20 10.11 -5.27
CA GLU A 87 -11.20 10.43 -6.27
C GLU A 87 -12.61 10.43 -5.66
N ASN A 88 -13.47 11.37 -6.10
CA ASN A 88 -14.88 11.38 -5.70
C ASN A 88 -15.65 10.20 -6.31
N LYS A 89 -15.17 9.67 -7.44
CA LYS A 89 -15.78 8.55 -8.16
C LYS A 89 -14.88 7.32 -8.09
N GLY A 90 -15.49 6.18 -7.83
CA GLY A 90 -14.82 4.88 -7.81
C GLY A 90 -14.53 4.34 -9.22
N PRO A 91 -13.93 3.15 -9.32
CA PRO A 91 -13.62 2.50 -10.59
C PRO A 91 -14.84 2.24 -11.49
N THR A 92 -16.03 2.14 -10.90
CA THR A 92 -17.31 1.94 -11.60
C THR A 92 -17.95 3.26 -12.06
N GLY A 93 -17.37 4.41 -11.71
CA GLY A 93 -17.91 5.74 -12.00
C GLY A 93 -18.94 6.25 -10.98
N GLU A 94 -19.30 5.45 -9.99
CA GLU A 94 -20.19 5.82 -8.88
C GLU A 94 -19.49 6.74 -7.88
N GLU A 95 -20.25 7.65 -7.26
CA GLU A 95 -19.70 8.54 -6.22
C GLU A 95 -19.56 7.82 -4.89
N HIS A 96 -18.44 8.07 -4.20
CA HIS A 96 -18.15 7.48 -2.91
C HIS A 96 -17.70 8.53 -1.88
N PRO A 97 -17.98 8.29 -0.59
CA PRO A 97 -17.56 9.20 0.46
C PRO A 97 -16.04 9.24 0.59
N GLN A 98 -15.52 10.42 0.91
CA GLN A 98 -14.13 10.64 1.26
C GLN A 98 -13.92 10.13 2.69
N THR A 99 -13.32 8.95 2.84
CA THR A 99 -13.09 8.31 4.14
C THR A 99 -11.64 7.85 4.26
N LYS A 100 -11.17 7.74 5.50
CA LYS A 100 -9.82 7.25 5.80
C LYS A 100 -9.59 5.84 5.23
N ASN A 101 -10.49 4.89 5.52
CA ASN A 101 -10.38 3.50 5.04
C ASN A 101 -10.31 3.41 3.52
N ARG A 102 -11.09 4.23 2.81
CA ARG A 102 -11.08 4.28 1.34
C ARG A 102 -9.77 4.87 0.81
N ALA A 103 -9.25 5.91 1.44
CA ALA A 103 -7.97 6.51 1.10
C ALA A 103 -6.80 5.53 1.33
N GLU A 104 -6.81 4.79 2.44
CA GLU A 104 -5.80 3.76 2.74
C GLU A 104 -5.79 2.66 1.68
N LEU A 105 -6.96 2.13 1.28
CA LEU A 105 -7.05 1.15 0.20
C LEU A 105 -6.61 1.71 -1.15
N ARG A 106 -7.02 2.94 -1.46
CA ARG A 106 -6.66 3.59 -2.72
C ARG A 106 -5.16 3.86 -2.81
N ALA A 107 -4.50 4.18 -1.70
CA ALA A 107 -3.05 4.32 -1.60
C ALA A 107 -2.34 2.98 -1.91
N VAL A 108 -2.81 1.87 -1.33
CA VAL A 108 -2.32 0.51 -1.64
C VAL A 108 -2.45 0.20 -3.14
N LEU A 109 -3.62 0.43 -3.73
CA LEU A 109 -3.81 0.27 -5.18
C LEU A 109 -2.89 1.17 -6.00
N GLY A 110 -2.66 2.39 -5.52
CA GLY A 110 -1.67 3.31 -6.07
C GLY A 110 -0.28 2.69 -6.13
N THR A 111 0.16 1.97 -5.09
CA THR A 111 1.46 1.28 -5.08
C THR A 111 1.56 0.25 -6.20
N LEU A 112 0.54 -0.61 -6.34
CA LEU A 112 0.52 -1.74 -7.26
C LEU A 112 0.45 -1.26 -8.71
N GLY A 113 -0.38 -0.24 -8.99
CA GLY A 113 -0.54 0.35 -10.31
C GLY A 113 0.57 1.34 -10.71
N TYR A 114 1.53 1.66 -9.83
CA TYR A 114 2.51 2.71 -10.11
C TYR A 114 3.56 2.29 -11.16
N ARG A 115 4.03 1.03 -11.10
CA ARG A 115 5.11 0.52 -11.95
C ARG A 115 4.88 -0.94 -12.30
N GLN A 116 5.50 -1.37 -13.39
CA GLN A 116 5.57 -2.78 -13.76
C GLN A 116 6.59 -3.50 -12.87
N TRP A 117 6.24 -3.74 -11.60
CA TRP A 117 7.18 -4.26 -10.59
C TRP A 117 7.78 -5.62 -10.99
N HIS A 118 6.99 -6.51 -11.61
CA HIS A 118 7.49 -7.79 -12.13
C HIS A 118 8.51 -7.57 -13.26
N GLY A 119 8.31 -6.57 -14.13
CA GLY A 119 9.24 -6.18 -15.19
C GLY A 119 10.54 -5.56 -14.66
N GLU A 120 10.55 -5.09 -13.41
CA GLU A 120 11.76 -4.66 -12.69
C GLU A 120 12.48 -5.81 -11.99
N GLY A 121 11.98 -7.04 -12.10
CA GLY A 121 12.59 -8.23 -11.51
C GLY A 121 12.26 -8.44 -10.03
N TRP A 122 11.29 -7.74 -9.47
CA TRP A 122 10.81 -8.03 -8.11
C TRP A 122 10.01 -9.32 -8.09
N HIS A 123 10.26 -10.22 -7.13
CA HIS A 123 9.41 -11.40 -6.88
C HIS A 123 8.52 -11.19 -5.65
N LYS A 124 8.74 -10.13 -4.87
CA LYS A 124 7.91 -9.82 -3.70
C LYS A 124 7.80 -8.31 -3.47
N ILE A 125 6.58 -7.84 -3.29
CA ILE A 125 6.26 -6.46 -2.90
C ILE A 125 5.70 -6.51 -1.47
N VAL A 126 6.37 -5.87 -0.54
CA VAL A 126 5.93 -5.72 0.85
C VAL A 126 5.33 -4.33 1.03
N ILE A 127 4.02 -4.27 1.20
CA ILE A 127 3.28 -3.04 1.48
C ILE A 127 3.22 -2.84 2.98
N ALA A 128 3.93 -1.83 3.49
CA ALA A 128 3.90 -1.45 4.89
C ALA A 128 2.90 -0.32 5.14
N THR A 129 2.02 -0.52 6.11
CA THR A 129 0.98 0.44 6.51
C THR A 129 0.65 0.26 7.98
N ASP A 130 0.19 1.32 8.65
CA ASP A 130 -0.38 1.24 10.00
C ASP A 130 -1.87 0.88 10.01
N SER A 131 -2.51 0.81 8.83
CA SER A 131 -3.92 0.43 8.69
C SER A 131 -4.16 -1.05 9.02
N GLU A 132 -4.82 -1.29 10.15
CA GLU A 132 -5.36 -2.61 10.48
C GLU A 132 -6.46 -3.04 9.50
N TYR A 133 -7.26 -2.09 9.03
CA TYR A 133 -8.32 -2.33 8.06
C TYR A 133 -7.77 -2.95 6.76
N VAL A 134 -6.72 -2.33 6.20
CA VAL A 134 -6.06 -2.85 4.99
C VAL A 134 -5.41 -4.20 5.27
N VAL A 135 -4.60 -4.32 6.33
CA VAL A 135 -3.82 -5.54 6.57
C VAL A 135 -4.72 -6.73 6.87
N LEU A 136 -5.70 -6.60 7.78
CA LEU A 136 -6.61 -7.70 8.08
C LEU A 136 -7.54 -8.00 6.91
N GLY A 137 -8.02 -6.97 6.20
CA GLY A 137 -8.85 -7.17 5.02
C GLY A 137 -8.11 -7.96 3.94
N ALA A 138 -6.91 -7.53 3.56
CA ALA A 138 -6.14 -8.16 2.50
C ALA A 138 -5.58 -9.55 2.86
N THR A 139 -5.31 -9.84 4.14
CA THR A 139 -4.65 -11.10 4.55
C THR A 139 -5.60 -12.14 5.15
N LYS A 140 -6.77 -11.74 5.63
CA LYS A 140 -7.70 -12.66 6.31
C LYS A 140 -9.10 -12.70 5.71
N ARG A 141 -9.56 -11.63 5.07
CA ARG A 141 -10.99 -11.47 4.74
C ARG A 141 -11.28 -11.41 3.26
N ILE A 142 -10.35 -10.95 2.43
CA ILE A 142 -10.60 -10.70 1.01
C ILE A 142 -11.01 -11.97 0.25
N ASP A 143 -10.43 -13.12 0.61
CA ASP A 143 -10.79 -14.42 0.02
C ASP A 143 -12.17 -14.87 0.49
N ASP A 144 -12.46 -14.75 1.78
CA ASP A 144 -13.77 -15.08 2.35
C ASP A 144 -14.88 -14.20 1.76
N TRP A 145 -14.62 -12.90 1.61
CA TRP A 145 -15.54 -11.97 0.95
C TRP A 145 -15.74 -12.33 -0.52
N ALA A 146 -14.68 -12.67 -1.25
CA ALA A 146 -14.80 -13.07 -2.65
C ALA A 146 -15.63 -14.36 -2.81
N GLN A 147 -15.43 -15.35 -1.94
CA GLN A 147 -16.20 -16.59 -1.90
C GLN A 147 -17.66 -16.37 -1.47
N GLY A 148 -17.87 -15.47 -0.49
CA GLY A 148 -19.17 -15.09 0.03
C GLY A 148 -19.93 -14.06 -0.82
N GLY A 149 -19.52 -13.80 -2.06
CA GLY A 149 -20.23 -12.89 -2.96
C GLY A 149 -20.17 -11.41 -2.57
N TRP A 150 -19.13 -11.02 -1.82
CA TRP A 150 -18.86 -9.66 -1.33
C TRP A 150 -19.90 -9.11 -0.35
N LYS A 151 -20.36 -9.98 0.54
CA LYS A 151 -21.29 -9.65 1.61
C LYS A 151 -20.68 -9.95 2.98
N THR A 152 -21.12 -9.19 3.97
CA THR A 152 -20.83 -9.42 5.38
C THR A 152 -21.71 -10.53 5.94
N GLU A 153 -21.42 -11.01 7.15
CA GLU A 153 -22.27 -11.98 7.86
C GLU A 153 -23.71 -11.49 8.07
N ALA A 154 -23.92 -10.16 8.08
CA ALA A 154 -25.23 -9.53 8.16
C ALA A 154 -25.92 -9.34 6.80
N ASP A 155 -25.45 -10.01 5.74
CA ASP A 155 -25.91 -9.91 4.33
C ASP A 155 -25.78 -8.50 3.69
N ASN A 156 -25.19 -7.55 4.40
CA ASN A 156 -24.88 -6.23 3.86
C ASN A 156 -23.66 -6.30 2.94
N PRO A 157 -23.60 -5.50 1.86
CA PRO A 157 -22.39 -5.38 1.04
C PRO A 157 -21.17 -5.00 1.88
N VAL A 158 -20.02 -5.59 1.56
CA VAL A 158 -18.74 -5.22 2.19
C VAL A 158 -18.42 -3.75 1.84
N GLU A 159 -18.03 -2.96 2.84
CA GLU A 159 -17.60 -1.58 2.61
C GLU A 159 -16.39 -1.51 1.68
N ASN A 160 -16.40 -0.55 0.75
CA ASN A 160 -15.35 -0.37 -0.27
C ASN A 160 -15.13 -1.61 -1.16
N VAL A 161 -16.18 -2.42 -1.37
CA VAL A 161 -16.15 -3.62 -2.23
C VAL A 161 -15.52 -3.37 -3.60
N ASP A 162 -15.72 -2.19 -4.17
CA ASP A 162 -15.16 -1.79 -5.46
C ASP A 162 -13.63 -1.79 -5.45
N LEU A 163 -13.01 -1.21 -4.40
CA LEU A 163 -11.56 -1.19 -4.24
C LEU A 163 -11.02 -2.55 -3.80
N TRP A 164 -11.75 -3.31 -2.98
CA TRP A 164 -11.33 -4.66 -2.61
C TRP A 164 -11.31 -5.62 -3.80
N LYS A 165 -12.32 -5.56 -4.68
CA LYS A 165 -12.33 -6.33 -5.93
C LYS A 165 -11.14 -5.99 -6.81
N MET A 166 -10.82 -4.70 -6.93
CA MET A 166 -9.64 -4.25 -7.67
C MET A 166 -8.34 -4.75 -7.02
N LEU A 167 -8.24 -4.67 -5.70
CA LEU A 167 -7.05 -5.13 -4.98
C LEU A 167 -6.83 -6.64 -5.16
N LEU A 168 -7.89 -7.44 -5.07
CA LEU A 168 -7.81 -8.88 -5.33
C LEU A 168 -7.36 -9.16 -6.77
N ALA A 169 -7.88 -8.42 -7.75
CA ALA A 169 -7.46 -8.54 -9.14
C ALA A 169 -5.97 -8.21 -9.33
N GLU A 170 -5.47 -7.15 -8.71
CA GLU A 170 -4.05 -6.79 -8.73
C GLU A 170 -3.17 -7.85 -8.06
N ILE A 171 -3.57 -8.36 -6.88
CA ILE A 171 -2.84 -9.44 -6.19
C ILE A 171 -2.73 -10.67 -7.11
N ASN A 172 -3.83 -11.07 -7.75
CA ASN A 172 -3.85 -12.20 -8.67
C ASN A 172 -2.99 -11.95 -9.92
N TYR A 173 -3.03 -10.73 -10.46
CA TYR A 173 -2.18 -10.31 -11.56
C TYR A 173 -0.69 -10.45 -11.21
N PHE A 174 -0.25 -9.91 -10.08
CA PHE A 174 1.14 -10.05 -9.62
C PHE A 174 1.51 -11.52 -9.37
N ALA A 175 0.64 -12.29 -8.72
CA ALA A 175 0.87 -13.71 -8.47
C ALA A 175 1.07 -14.51 -9.77
N SER A 176 0.24 -14.26 -10.79
CA SER A 176 0.39 -14.88 -12.12
C SER A 176 1.71 -14.53 -12.83
N ASN A 177 2.31 -13.40 -12.46
CA ASN A 177 3.61 -12.93 -12.95
C ASN A 177 4.78 -13.32 -12.02
N GLY A 178 4.55 -14.22 -11.06
CA GLY A 178 5.58 -14.69 -10.13
C GLY A 178 5.97 -13.68 -9.04
N VAL A 179 5.08 -12.74 -8.72
CA VAL A 179 5.30 -11.71 -7.70
C VAL A 179 4.30 -11.86 -6.56
N GLU A 180 4.80 -12.09 -5.35
CA GLU A 180 3.99 -12.09 -4.14
C GLU A 180 3.71 -10.66 -3.68
N VAL A 181 2.43 -10.31 -3.46
CA VAL A 181 2.04 -9.07 -2.76
C VAL A 181 1.78 -9.41 -1.29
N ALA A 182 2.59 -8.84 -0.40
CA ALA A 182 2.54 -9.12 1.02
C ALA A 182 2.28 -7.84 1.82
N PHE A 183 1.45 -7.93 2.85
CA PHE A 183 1.12 -6.79 3.72
C PHE A 183 1.84 -6.87 5.05
N TRP A 184 2.37 -5.75 5.53
CA TRP A 184 3.01 -5.63 6.85
C TRP A 184 2.36 -4.52 7.65
N ARG A 185 1.68 -4.87 8.75
CA ARG A 185 1.24 -3.89 9.73
C ARG A 185 2.44 -3.37 10.51
N ILE A 186 2.69 -2.07 10.43
CA ILE A 186 3.78 -1.39 11.14
C ILE A 186 3.22 -0.34 12.12
N PRO A 187 3.95 0.02 13.18
CA PRO A 187 3.60 1.18 14.00
C PRO A 187 3.52 2.47 13.17
N ARG A 188 2.54 3.33 13.47
CA ARG A 188 2.34 4.63 12.80
C ARG A 188 3.61 5.48 12.77
N SER A 189 4.39 5.48 13.86
CA SER A 189 5.67 6.22 13.94
C SER A 189 6.73 5.78 12.93
N LEU A 190 6.58 4.60 12.32
CA LEU A 190 7.49 4.07 11.30
C LEU A 190 6.95 4.25 9.87
N ASN A 191 5.70 4.68 9.69
CA ASN A 191 5.10 4.83 8.37
C ASN A 191 5.52 6.15 7.72
N MET A 192 6.35 6.06 6.68
CA MET A 192 6.87 7.23 5.96
C MET A 192 5.85 7.89 5.02
N ALA A 193 4.71 7.24 4.75
CA ALA A 193 3.70 7.75 3.85
C ALA A 193 2.71 8.73 4.52
N ILE A 194 2.76 8.89 5.85
CA ILE A 194 1.83 9.75 6.61
C ILE A 194 1.87 11.21 6.15
N GLY A 195 3.04 11.85 6.23
CA GLY A 195 3.19 13.25 5.82
C GLY A 195 2.74 13.48 4.37
N PRO A 196 3.22 12.68 3.39
CA PRO A 196 2.73 12.73 2.02
C PRO A 196 1.21 12.57 1.85
N ALA A 197 0.56 11.71 2.64
CA ALA A 197 -0.89 11.49 2.58
C ALA A 197 -1.65 12.69 3.16
N GLU A 198 -1.18 13.25 4.26
CA GLU A 198 -1.72 14.47 4.88
C GLU A 198 -1.57 15.69 3.97
N GLU A 199 -0.45 15.81 3.24
CA GLU A 199 -0.24 16.89 2.25
C GLU A 199 -1.16 16.77 1.02
N ALA A 200 -1.65 15.57 0.71
CA ALA A 200 -2.55 15.32 -0.42
C ALA A 200 -4.04 15.47 -0.08
N ALA A 201 -4.35 15.51 1.22
CA ALA A 201 -5.68 15.77 1.75
C ALA A 201 -5.94 17.28 1.74
#